data_AF-A0A0B6YVV7-F1
#
_entry.id   AF-A0A0B6YVV7-F1
#
_cell.length_a   1.000
_cell.length_b   1.000
_cell.length_c   1.000
_cell.angle_alpha   90.00
_cell.angle_beta   90.00
_cell.angle_gamma   90.00
#
_symmetry.space_group_name_H-M   'P 1'
#
loop_
_entity.id
_entity.type
_entity.pdbx_description
1 polymer ?
#
loop_
_entity_poly.entity_id
_entity_poly.type
_entity_poly.pdbx_seq_one_letter_code
_entity_poly.pdbx_strand_id
1 'polypeptide(L)'
;HNLACLDEGKLQLFAILRYVDMLFLTPESADKFMEVFEVPQEKKQSCCRKSRSAVNIYLFMKNIASKSCTVIVSDGLRKAYIHSDLCDDTSSKYHSRYIKTCKVVDTYGTSRAFVAGLYLNNCYQISD
;
A
#
# COMPACT_ATOMS: atom_id res chain seq x y z
N HIS A 1 5.14 0.44 -21.15
CA HIS A 1 5.63 1.66 -20.51
C HIS A 1 7.05 1.94 -20.97
N ASN A 2 7.33 3.14 -21.48
CA ASN A 2 8.66 3.53 -21.98
C ASN A 2 9.59 3.78 -20.79
N LEU A 3 10.36 2.75 -20.40
CA LEU A 3 11.32 2.80 -19.28
C LEU A 3 12.56 3.70 -19.56
N ALA A 4 12.65 4.27 -20.77
CA ALA A 4 13.83 4.97 -21.28
C ALA A 4 14.09 6.37 -20.65
N CYS A 5 13.19 6.90 -19.81
CA CYS A 5 13.31 8.22 -19.19
C CYS A 5 13.38 8.20 -17.65
N LEU A 6 13.54 7.03 -17.03
CA LEU A 6 13.66 6.94 -15.57
C LEU A 6 15.12 7.20 -15.16
N ASP A 7 15.32 8.04 -14.15
CA ASP A 7 16.62 8.18 -13.49
C ASP A 7 17.06 6.84 -12.87
N GLU A 8 18.36 6.69 -12.61
CA GLU A 8 18.95 5.43 -12.12
C GLU A 8 18.27 4.94 -10.82
N GLY A 9 17.89 5.86 -9.93
CA GLY A 9 17.19 5.54 -8.69
C GLY A 9 15.78 4.97 -8.92
N LYS A 10 15.03 5.54 -9.86
CA LYS A 10 13.71 5.04 -10.27
C LYS A 10 13.81 3.68 -10.96
N LEU A 11 14.84 3.45 -11.77
CA LEU A 11 15.09 2.14 -12.39
C LEU A 11 15.38 1.05 -11.34
N GLN A 12 16.21 1.36 -10.35
CA GLN A 12 16.49 0.44 -9.25
C GLN A 12 15.23 0.14 -8.43
N LEU A 13 14.45 1.17 -8.08
CA LEU A 13 13.19 1.00 -7.36
C LEU A 13 12.20 0.16 -8.17
N PHE A 14 12.08 0.43 -9.47
CA PHE A 14 11.24 -0.36 -10.38
C PHE A 14 11.67 -1.83 -10.42
N ALA A 15 12.97 -2.11 -10.46
CA ALA A 15 13.49 -3.48 -10.44
C ALA A 15 13.13 -4.21 -9.13
N ILE A 16 13.21 -3.53 -7.98
CA ILE A 16 12.85 -4.08 -6.67
C ILE A 16 11.35 -4.38 -6.61
N LEU A 17 10.50 -3.45 -7.08
CA LEU A 17 9.04 -3.58 -7.03
C LEU A 17 8.53 -4.88 -7.69
N ARG A 18 9.26 -5.43 -8.67
CA ARG A 18 8.87 -6.67 -9.36
C ARG A 18 8.80 -7.90 -8.45
N TYR A 19 9.49 -7.85 -7.31
CA TYR A 19 9.64 -8.96 -6.36
C TYR A 19 8.91 -8.70 -5.03
N VAL A 20 8.14 -7.62 -4.93
CA VAL A 20 7.44 -7.25 -3.70
C VAL A 20 6.11 -7.99 -3.62
N ASP A 21 5.97 -8.87 -2.64
CA ASP A 21 4.70 -9.57 -2.34
C ASP A 21 3.72 -8.68 -1.55
N MET A 22 4.24 -7.71 -0.79
CA MET A 22 3.44 -6.77 0.00
C MET A 22 4.04 -5.37 0.00
N LEU A 23 3.28 -4.39 -0.51
CA LEU A 23 3.68 -2.99 -0.60
C LEU A 23 2.90 -2.16 0.42
N PHE A 24 3.59 -1.74 1.48
CA PHE A 24 3.03 -0.85 2.48
C PHE A 24 3.39 0.61 2.18
N LEU A 25 2.38 1.48 2.16
CA LEU A 25 2.51 2.90 1.87
C LEU A 25 1.72 3.74 2.88
N THR A 26 2.29 4.87 3.29
CA THR A 26 1.51 5.94 3.91
C THR A 26 0.68 6.64 2.84
N PRO A 27 -0.37 7.41 3.20
CA PRO A 27 -1.13 8.19 2.22
C PRO A 27 -0.22 9.12 1.40
N GLU A 28 0.75 9.76 2.06
CA GLU A 28 1.70 10.66 1.40
C GLU A 28 2.64 9.91 0.45
N SER A 29 3.17 8.74 0.85
CA SER A 29 4.03 7.96 -0.02
C SER A 29 3.27 7.32 -1.18
N ALA A 30 1.98 7.00 -1.00
CA ALA A 30 1.12 6.52 -2.08
C ALA A 30 0.86 7.62 -3.12
N ASP A 31 0.63 8.87 -2.68
CA ASP A 31 0.51 10.00 -3.60
C ASP A 31 1.81 10.20 -4.40
N LYS A 32 2.97 10.21 -3.72
CA LYS A 32 4.29 10.31 -4.37
C LYS A 32 4.57 9.14 -5.31
N PHE A 33 4.17 7.93 -4.95
CA PHE A 33 4.32 6.75 -5.80
C PHE A 33 3.56 6.92 -7.12
N MET A 34 2.29 7.34 -7.04
CA MET A 34 1.48 7.56 -8.24
C MET A 34 2.05 8.64 -9.15
N GLU A 35 2.62 9.70 -8.57
CA GLU A 35 3.30 10.78 -9.31
C GLU A 35 4.58 10.27 -9.99
N VAL A 36 5.47 9.62 -9.25
CA VAL A 36 6.79 9.18 -9.73
C VAL A 36 6.68 8.14 -10.85
N PHE A 37 5.72 7.22 -10.75
CA PHE A 37 5.51 6.15 -11.72
C PHE A 37 4.40 6.44 -12.72
N GLU A 38 3.86 7.66 -12.72
CA GLU A 38 2.78 8.11 -13.62
C GLU A 38 1.60 7.11 -13.64
N VAL A 39 1.20 6.63 -12.46
CA VAL A 39 0.19 5.58 -12.33
C VAL A 39 -1.15 6.11 -12.86
N PRO A 40 -1.75 5.47 -13.90
CA PRO A 40 -3.03 5.90 -14.44
C PRO A 40 -4.11 5.88 -13.36
N GLN A 41 -4.91 6.96 -13.29
CA GLN A 41 -6.02 7.01 -12.37
C GLN A 41 -7.31 6.55 -13.02
N GLU A 42 -7.86 5.43 -12.54
CA GLU A 42 -9.19 5.04 -12.94
C GLU A 42 -10.23 6.02 -12.39
N LYS A 43 -11.02 6.62 -13.28
CA LYS A 43 -12.05 7.60 -12.92
C LYS A 43 -13.27 6.98 -12.24
N LYS A 44 -13.47 5.66 -12.34
CA LYS A 44 -14.73 4.99 -11.98
C LYS A 44 -14.74 4.30 -10.61
N GLN A 45 -13.61 4.17 -9.92
CA GLN A 45 -13.57 3.34 -8.71
C GLN A 45 -13.28 4.16 -7.43
N SER A 46 -14.18 3.98 -6.45
CA SER A 46 -14.18 4.54 -5.08
C SER A 46 -14.39 6.05 -4.91
N CYS A 47 -15.24 6.42 -3.93
CA CYS A 47 -15.45 7.78 -3.45
C CYS A 47 -14.29 8.32 -2.56
N CYS A 48 -13.40 7.45 -2.09
CA CYS A 48 -12.31 7.81 -1.18
C CYS A 48 -10.94 7.75 -1.90
N ARG A 49 -10.19 8.87 -1.87
CA ARG A 49 -8.85 9.01 -2.47
C ARG A 49 -7.90 7.88 -2.08
N LYS A 50 -7.78 7.56 -0.78
CA LYS A 50 -6.86 6.51 -0.26
C LYS A 50 -7.19 5.10 -0.80
N SER A 51 -8.48 4.78 -0.88
CA SER A 51 -8.95 3.51 -1.47
C SER A 51 -8.64 3.46 -2.96
N ARG A 52 -8.76 4.59 -3.67
CA ARG A 52 -8.43 4.66 -5.10
C ARG A 52 -6.93 4.51 -5.33
N SER A 53 -6.10 5.13 -4.49
CA SER A 53 -4.65 4.95 -4.53
C SER A 53 -4.25 3.48 -4.35
N ALA A 54 -4.85 2.76 -3.39
CA ALA A 54 -4.56 1.34 -3.19
C ALA A 54 -4.89 0.48 -4.43
N VAL A 55 -6.04 0.72 -5.06
CA VAL A 55 -6.47 0.01 -6.28
C VAL A 55 -5.55 0.34 -7.47
N ASN A 56 -5.35 1.63 -7.76
CA ASN A 56 -4.53 2.04 -8.91
C ASN A 56 -3.08 1.55 -8.80
N ILE A 57 -2.50 1.63 -7.59
CA ILE A 57 -1.14 1.13 -7.34
C ILE A 57 -1.11 -0.39 -7.49
N TYR A 58 -2.12 -1.12 -6.99
CA TYR A 58 -2.19 -2.56 -7.22
C TYR A 58 -2.27 -2.91 -8.71
N LEU A 59 -3.11 -2.24 -9.49
CA LEU A 59 -3.21 -2.48 -10.93
C LEU A 59 -1.89 -2.21 -11.64
N PHE A 60 -1.17 -1.16 -11.23
CA PHE A 60 0.19 -0.91 -11.69
C PHE A 60 1.14 -2.06 -11.31
N MET A 61 1.15 -2.47 -10.04
CA MET A 61 2.00 -3.56 -9.54
C MET A 61 1.71 -4.87 -10.27
N LYS A 62 0.44 -5.20 -10.51
CA LYS A 62 0.02 -6.39 -11.27
C LYS A 62 0.61 -6.45 -12.68
N ASN A 63 0.84 -5.29 -13.30
CA ASN A 63 1.42 -5.21 -14.64
C ASN A 63 2.94 -5.39 -14.66
N ILE A 64 3.62 -5.22 -13.53
CA ILE A 64 5.10 -5.22 -13.46
C ILE A 64 5.67 -6.35 -12.61
N ALA A 65 4.90 -6.84 -11.64
CA ALA A 65 5.32 -7.83 -10.67
C ALA A 65 5.32 -9.23 -11.26
N SER A 66 6.27 -10.05 -10.83
CA SER A 66 6.35 -11.47 -11.18
C SER A 66 5.36 -12.32 -10.38
N LYS A 67 4.79 -11.78 -9.31
CA LYS A 67 3.83 -12.41 -8.40
C LYS A 67 2.74 -11.42 -8.02
N SER A 68 1.64 -11.94 -7.45
CA SER A 68 0.62 -11.09 -6.84
C SER A 68 1.22 -10.25 -5.72
N CYS A 69 0.89 -8.96 -5.69
CA CYS A 69 1.31 -8.01 -4.67
C CYS A 69 0.09 -7.52 -3.90
N THR A 70 0.11 -7.62 -2.56
CA THR A 70 -0.88 -6.96 -1.70
C THR A 70 -0.47 -5.52 -1.46
N VAL A 71 -1.33 -4.55 -1.81
CA VAL A 71 -1.09 -3.13 -1.59
C VAL A 71 -1.86 -2.66 -0.37
N ILE A 72 -1.14 -2.02 0.56
CA ILE A 72 -1.69 -1.51 1.82
C ILE A 72 -1.40 -0.02 1.93
N VAL A 73 -2.45 0.81 1.99
CA VAL A 73 -2.36 2.25 2.23
C VAL A 73 -2.90 2.57 3.62
N SER A 74 -2.03 3.01 4.54
CA SER A 74 -2.43 3.34 5.91
C SER A 74 -1.53 4.38 6.58
N ASP A 75 -2.11 5.18 7.47
CA ASP A 75 -1.37 6.02 8.41
C ASP A 75 -0.93 5.25 9.68
N GLY A 76 -1.21 3.94 9.74
CA GLY A 76 -0.93 3.08 10.89
C GLY A 76 -1.81 3.34 12.11
N LEU A 77 -2.73 4.30 12.01
CA LEU A 77 -3.52 4.76 13.15
C LEU A 77 -5.00 4.50 12.93
N ARG A 78 -5.62 5.18 11.97
CA ARG A 78 -7.08 5.26 11.90
C ARG A 78 -7.65 4.16 11.05
N LYS A 79 -7.08 3.97 9.86
CA LYS A 79 -7.65 3.13 8.83
C LYS A 79 -6.57 2.60 7.90
N ALA A 80 -6.70 1.32 7.54
CA ALA A 80 -5.93 0.70 6.47
C ALA A 80 -6.86 0.39 5.30
N TYR A 81 -6.37 0.66 4.09
CA TYR A 81 -7.00 0.29 2.84
C TYR A 81 -6.12 -0.79 2.21
N ILE A 82 -6.69 -1.98 2.03
CA ILE A 82 -5.96 -3.15 1.54
C ILE A 82 -6.58 -3.59 0.23
N HIS A 83 -5.74 -3.86 -0.76
CA HIS A 83 -6.17 -4.41 -2.03
C HIS A 83 -5.19 -5.48 -2.50
N SER A 84 -5.72 -6.58 -3.04
CA SER A 84 -4.99 -7.78 -3.44
C SER A 84 -5.79 -8.50 -4.53
N ASP A 85 -5.27 -9.62 -5.07
CA ASP A 85 -5.99 -10.45 -6.05
C ASP A 85 -7.34 -11.00 -5.54
N LEU A 86 -7.53 -11.05 -4.22
CA LEU A 86 -8.77 -11.49 -3.59
C LEU A 86 -9.83 -10.39 -3.52
N CYS A 87 -9.48 -9.16 -3.88
CA CYS A 87 -10.39 -8.03 -3.91
C CYS A 87 -10.96 -7.85 -5.33
N ASP A 88 -12.27 -7.60 -5.42
CA ASP A 88 -12.90 -7.09 -6.65
C ASP A 88 -12.47 -5.63 -6.90
N ASP A 89 -13.28 -4.84 -7.61
CA ASP A 89 -13.06 -3.43 -7.98
C ASP A 89 -12.86 -2.42 -6.81
N THR A 90 -12.84 -2.88 -5.55
CA THR A 90 -12.70 -1.99 -4.39
C THR A 90 -11.73 -2.53 -3.34
N SER A 91 -11.01 -1.63 -2.67
CA SER A 91 -10.17 -1.99 -1.52
C SER A 91 -11.00 -2.30 -0.28
N SER A 92 -10.60 -3.32 0.47
CA SER A 92 -11.10 -3.62 1.80
C SER A 92 -10.63 -2.56 2.79
N LYS A 93 -11.51 -2.18 3.73
CA LYS A 93 -11.28 -1.07 4.68
C LYS A 93 -11.28 -1.59 6.11
N TYR A 94 -10.18 -1.40 6.83
CA TYR A 94 -10.03 -1.82 8.21
C TYR A 94 -9.88 -0.60 9.12
N HIS A 95 -10.80 -0.43 10.07
CA HIS A 95 -10.76 0.66 11.04
C HIS A 95 -10.04 0.20 12.30
N SER A 96 -9.19 1.06 12.85
CA SER A 96 -8.61 0.81 14.16
C SER A 96 -9.68 0.87 15.24
N ARG A 97 -9.68 -0.12 16.13
CA ARG A 97 -10.62 -0.23 17.25
C ARG A 97 -10.21 0.60 18.47
N TYR A 98 -8.99 1.15 18.49
CA TYR A 98 -8.32 1.58 19.72
C TYR A 98 -8.00 3.07 19.80
N ILE A 99 -8.38 3.90 18.82
CA ILE A 99 -8.10 5.33 18.89
C ILE A 99 -9.15 6.05 19.73
N LYS A 100 -8.83 6.30 20.99
CA LYS A 100 -9.37 7.43 21.76
C LYS A 100 -8.30 8.52 21.77
N THR A 101 -8.58 9.65 21.12
CA THR A 101 -7.61 10.76 20.95
C THR A 101 -7.03 11.26 22.26
N CYS A 102 -7.79 11.20 23.36
CA CYS A 102 -7.33 11.56 24.70
C CYS A 102 -6.29 10.62 25.31
N LYS A 103 -6.01 9.47 24.68
CA LYS A 103 -4.99 8.49 25.12
C LYS A 103 -3.76 8.42 24.22
N VAL A 104 -3.71 9.23 23.16
CA VAL A 104 -2.57 9.25 22.24
C VAL A 104 -1.48 10.12 22.85
N VAL A 105 -0.34 9.49 23.21
CA VAL A 105 0.84 10.19 23.75
C VAL A 105 1.74 10.68 22.62
N ASP A 106 1.98 9.82 21.62
CA ASP A 106 2.79 10.13 20.45
C ASP A 106 2.28 9.32 19.23
N THR A 107 2.50 9.85 18.03
CA THR A 107 2.21 9.21 16.75
C THR A 107 3.48 8.86 15.97
N TYR A 108 4.66 9.21 16.47
CA TYR A 108 5.92 8.84 15.85
C TYR A 108 6.08 7.32 15.79
N GLY A 109 6.35 6.80 14.58
CA GLY A 109 6.57 5.37 14.36
C GLY A 109 5.31 4.51 14.30
N THR A 110 4.09 5.07 14.31
CA THR A 110 2.85 4.27 14.24
C THR A 110 2.75 3.42 12.98
N SER A 111 3.20 3.93 11.84
CA SER A 111 3.28 3.18 10.58
C SER A 111 4.23 1.99 10.68
N ARG A 112 5.38 2.16 11.34
CA ARG A 112 6.34 1.07 11.59
C ARG A 112 5.77 0.02 12.54
N ALA A 113 5.12 0.47 13.61
CA ALA A 113 4.45 -0.43 14.57
C ALA A 113 3.32 -1.22 13.91
N PHE A 114 2.54 -0.59 13.02
CA PHE A 114 1.50 -1.26 12.25
C PHE A 114 2.07 -2.37 11.37
N VAL A 115 3.13 -2.06 10.60
CA VAL A 115 3.79 -3.04 9.74
C VAL A 115 4.37 -4.19 10.56
N ALA A 116 5.06 -3.90 11.67
CA ALA A 116 5.60 -4.92 12.56
C ALA A 116 4.51 -5.85 13.11
N GLY A 117 3.38 -5.30 13.56
CA GLY A 117 2.25 -6.10 14.04
C GLY A 117 1.62 -6.99 12.96
N LEU A 118 1.55 -6.50 11.72
CA LEU A 118 1.07 -7.29 10.57
C LEU A 118 1.98 -8.49 10.29
N TYR A 119 3.29 -8.28 10.26
CA TYR A 119 4.25 -9.36 10.04
C TYR A 119 4.23 -10.39 11.16
N LEU A 120 4.19 -9.96 12.43
CA LEU A 120 4.12 -10.88 13.57
C LEU A 120 2.89 -11.79 13.47
N ASN A 121 1.71 -11.24 13.19
CA ASN A 121 0.49 -12.04 13.05
C ASN A 121 0.54 -13.05 11.89
N ASN A 122 1.15 -12.68 10.77
CA ASN A 122 1.30 -13.59 9.62
C ASN A 122 2.35 -14.68 9.87
N CYS A 123 3.41 -14.41 10.65
CA CYS A 123 4.42 -15.41 10.99
C CYS A 123 3.89 -16.48 11.96
N TYR A 124 3.02 -16.11 12.91
CA TYR A 124 2.43 -17.09 13.82
C TYR A 124 1.47 -18.06 13.11
N GLN A 125 0.81 -17.65 12.02
CA GLN A 125 -0.10 -18.53 11.27
C GLN A 125 0.60 -19.54 10.35
N ILE A 126 1.91 -19.41 10.12
CA ILE A 126 2.69 -20.36 9.30
C ILE A 126 3.39 -21.41 10.19
N SER A 127 3.29 -21.27 11.52
CA SER A 127 4.00 -22.10 12.50
C SER A 127 3.14 -23.18 13.17
N ASP A 128 1.86 -23.30 12.79
CA ASP A 128 0.91 -24.34 13.21
C ASP A 128 0.52 -25.24 12.01
#